data_AF-A0A970ILD3-F1
#
_entry.id   AF-A0A970ILD3-F1
#
_cell.length_a   1.000
_cell.length_b   1.000
_cell.length_c   1.000
_cell.angle_alpha   90.00
_cell.angle_beta   90.00
_cell.angle_gamma   90.00
#
_symmetry.space_group_name_H-M   'P 1'
#
loop_
_entity.id
_entity.type
_entity.pdbx_description
1 polymer ?
#
loop_
_entity_poly.entity_id
_entity_poly.type
_entity_poly.pdbx_seq_one_letter_code
_entity_poly.pdbx_strand_id
1 'polypeptide(L)'
;VSEVHGMSQRGGSVITYARLGDEVFSPTVEEGRADFLLAFEELEGLRWAPLLRKGGVALLNSQHILPLPVSLGRAQYPEHIAETLEHACGGESRVIRMDARALALQAGSLRAVNVVMIGAMAALTDLPAEVWEQAIDQVLPERLQAVNHKAFRLGYGVPG
;
A
#
# COMPACT_ATOMS: atom_id res chain seq x y z
N VAL A 1 -10.65 10.81 6.93
CA VAL A 1 -10.27 9.37 6.97
C VAL A 1 -11.52 8.58 7.32
N SER A 2 -11.87 7.56 6.53
CA SER A 2 -12.97 6.65 6.85
C SER A 2 -12.46 5.21 6.81
N GLU A 3 -12.71 4.48 7.89
CA GLU A 3 -12.50 3.04 8.02
C GLU A 3 -13.87 2.38 7.86
N VAL A 4 -14.07 1.59 6.80
CA VAL A 4 -15.41 1.11 6.39
C VAL A 4 -15.66 -0.36 6.77
N HIS A 5 -14.71 -1.03 7.42
CA HIS A 5 -14.92 -2.42 7.87
C HIS A 5 -14.46 -2.55 9.31
N GLY A 6 -15.41 -2.87 10.19
CA GLY A 6 -15.14 -3.08 11.61
C GLY A 6 -14.02 -4.08 11.80
N MET A 7 -13.05 -3.71 12.66
CA MET A 7 -11.97 -4.54 13.20
C MET A 7 -12.18 -6.02 12.89
N SER A 8 -11.54 -6.51 11.83
CA SER A 8 -11.57 -7.93 11.56
C SER A 8 -10.81 -8.64 12.68
N GLN A 9 -11.56 -9.12 13.68
CA GLN A 9 -11.06 -9.68 14.92
C GLN A 9 -10.42 -11.07 14.77
N ARG A 10 -10.05 -11.48 13.54
CA ARG A 10 -9.28 -12.69 13.19
C ARG A 10 -9.24 -12.87 11.65
N GLY A 11 -8.32 -12.19 10.96
CA GLY A 11 -7.89 -12.57 9.60
C GLY A 11 -8.76 -12.13 8.41
N GLY A 12 -9.62 -11.13 8.56
CA GLY A 12 -10.32 -10.47 7.45
C GLY A 12 -9.60 -9.20 6.99
N SER A 13 -9.96 -8.74 5.79
CA SER A 13 -9.32 -7.60 5.12
C SER A 13 -9.76 -6.28 5.77
N VAL A 14 -8.78 -5.40 6.00
CA VAL A 14 -9.01 -3.99 6.37
C VAL A 14 -8.71 -3.15 5.15
N ILE A 15 -9.61 -2.21 4.84
CA ILE A 15 -9.43 -1.22 3.78
C ILE A 15 -9.62 0.18 4.36
N THR A 16 -8.68 1.06 4.02
CA THR A 16 -8.68 2.46 4.46
C THR A 16 -8.73 3.36 3.24
N TYR A 17 -9.63 4.34 3.27
CA TYR A 17 -9.71 5.38 2.24
C TYR A 17 -9.09 6.69 2.73
N ALA A 18 -8.19 7.23 1.91
CA ALA A 18 -7.63 8.57 2.06
C ALA A 18 -7.93 9.38 0.79
N ARG A 19 -8.40 10.61 0.96
CA ARG A 19 -8.65 11.56 -0.13
C ARG A 19 -8.03 12.90 0.23
N LEU A 20 -7.41 13.52 -0.76
CA LEU A 20 -6.76 14.82 -0.66
C LEU A 20 -7.24 15.69 -1.83
N GLY A 21 -7.60 16.93 -1.55
CA GLY A 21 -8.08 17.92 -2.51
C GLY A 21 -8.65 19.14 -1.78
N ASP A 22 -8.84 20.24 -2.49
CA ASP A 22 -9.33 21.50 -1.90
C ASP A 22 -10.71 21.32 -1.25
N GLU A 23 -11.56 20.51 -1.86
CA GLU A 23 -12.87 20.12 -1.33
C GLU A 23 -13.07 18.61 -1.41
N VAL A 24 -13.47 17.98 -0.31
CA VAL A 24 -13.73 16.54 -0.21
C VAL A 24 -15.18 16.30 0.17
N PHE A 25 -16.00 15.91 -0.80
CA PHE A 25 -17.45 15.72 -0.63
C PHE A 25 -17.83 14.35 -0.07
N SER A 26 -16.99 13.33 -0.25
CA SER A 26 -17.22 11.97 0.24
C SER A 26 -15.92 11.36 0.74
N PRO A 27 -15.91 10.67 1.89
CA PRO A 27 -14.70 10.06 2.42
C PRO A 27 -14.37 8.71 1.77
N THR A 28 -15.28 8.13 0.99
CA THR A 28 -15.11 6.83 0.33
C THR A 28 -14.57 7.02 -1.09
N VAL A 29 -13.81 6.03 -1.57
CA VAL A 29 -13.33 5.94 -2.94
C VAL A 29 -14.21 4.92 -3.68
N GLU A 30 -14.76 5.33 -4.82
CA GLU A 30 -15.58 4.48 -5.68
C GLU A 30 -14.71 3.63 -6.60
N GLU A 31 -15.30 2.60 -7.20
CA GLU A 31 -14.63 1.79 -8.23
C GLU A 31 -14.09 2.66 -9.37
N GLY A 32 -12.86 2.35 -9.81
CA GLY A 32 -12.17 3.07 -10.87
C GLY A 32 -11.78 4.51 -10.54
N ARG A 33 -11.71 4.90 -9.25
CA ARG A 33 -11.41 6.28 -8.83
C ARG A 33 -10.13 6.44 -8.01
N ALA A 34 -9.49 5.37 -7.55
CA ALA A 34 -8.27 5.47 -6.77
C ALA A 34 -7.07 5.77 -7.68
N ASP A 35 -6.36 6.88 -7.41
CA ASP A 35 -5.07 7.19 -8.05
C ASP A 35 -3.97 6.21 -7.63
N PHE A 36 -3.98 5.84 -6.35
CA PHE A 36 -3.04 4.91 -5.72
C PHE A 36 -3.78 3.79 -5.00
N LEU A 37 -3.31 2.56 -5.18
CA LEU A 37 -3.71 1.39 -4.38
C LEU A 37 -2.49 0.87 -3.64
N LEU A 38 -2.47 0.97 -2.31
CA LEU A 38 -1.39 0.44 -1.46
C LEU A 38 -1.85 -0.89 -0.86
N ALA A 39 -1.25 -1.99 -1.29
CA ALA A 39 -1.53 -3.32 -0.78
C ALA A 39 -0.35 -3.86 0.02
N PHE A 40 -0.62 -4.32 1.24
CA PHE A 40 0.41 -4.83 2.15
C PHE A 40 0.72 -6.31 1.93
N GLU A 41 0.05 -6.91 0.95
CA GLU A 41 0.11 -8.30 0.54
C GLU A 41 -0.40 -8.41 -0.91
N GLU A 42 0.10 -9.35 -1.71
CA GLU A 42 -0.21 -9.37 -3.16
C GLU A 42 -1.68 -9.68 -3.46
N LEU A 43 -2.30 -10.63 -2.77
CA LEU A 43 -3.70 -11.00 -2.96
C LEU A 43 -4.64 -9.88 -2.51
N GLU A 44 -4.25 -9.04 -1.56
CA GLU A 44 -4.98 -7.80 -1.24
C GLU A 44 -5.03 -6.86 -2.45
N GLY A 45 -3.91 -6.71 -3.17
CA GLY A 45 -3.85 -5.92 -4.39
C GLY A 45 -4.87 -6.41 -5.41
N LEU A 46 -4.87 -7.72 -5.69
CA LEU A 46 -5.82 -8.34 -6.62
C LEU A 46 -7.27 -8.13 -6.20
N ARG A 47 -7.57 -8.29 -4.91
CA ARG A 47 -8.91 -8.16 -4.35
C ARG A 47 -9.48 -6.75 -4.53
N TRP A 48 -8.64 -5.73 -4.38
CA TRP A 48 -9.05 -4.32 -4.41
C TRP A 48 -8.73 -3.62 -5.74
N ALA A 49 -8.25 -4.36 -6.74
CA ALA A 49 -7.99 -3.88 -8.09
C ALA A 49 -9.12 -3.04 -8.71
N PRO A 50 -10.42 -3.38 -8.55
CA PRO A 50 -11.51 -2.61 -9.15
C PRO A 50 -11.58 -1.16 -8.68
N LEU A 51 -10.97 -0.80 -7.55
CA LEU A 51 -10.91 0.57 -7.07
C LEU A 51 -9.93 1.43 -7.85
N LEU A 52 -8.89 0.83 -8.44
CA LEU A 52 -7.85 1.56 -9.15
C LEU A 52 -8.40 2.14 -10.46
N ARG A 53 -8.16 3.43 -10.69
CA ARG A 53 -8.51 4.04 -11.97
C ARG A 53 -7.59 3.56 -13.09
N LYS A 54 -8.01 3.75 -14.34
CA LYS A 54 -7.12 3.61 -15.50
C LYS A 54 -5.93 4.58 -15.37
N GLY A 55 -4.72 4.07 -15.60
CA GLY A 55 -3.49 4.84 -15.43
C GLY A 55 -3.15 5.17 -13.98
N GLY A 56 -3.79 4.51 -13.01
CA GLY A 56 -3.43 4.61 -11.60
C GLY A 56 -2.19 3.77 -11.27
N VAL A 57 -1.71 3.86 -10.03
CA VAL A 57 -0.55 3.09 -9.56
C VAL A 57 -0.95 2.13 -8.44
N ALA A 58 -0.65 0.84 -8.61
CA ALA A 58 -0.72 -0.14 -7.53
C ALA A 58 0.68 -0.39 -6.95
N LEU A 59 0.82 -0.18 -5.64
CA LEU A 59 2.02 -0.47 -4.86
C LEU A 59 1.76 -1.73 -4.06
N LEU A 60 2.48 -2.80 -4.39
CA LEU A 60 2.30 -4.12 -3.79
C LEU A 60 3.52 -4.49 -2.95
N ASN A 61 3.29 -4.80 -1.67
CA ASN A 61 4.26 -5.55 -0.90
C ASN A 61 4.22 -7.02 -1.34
N SER A 62 5.35 -7.57 -1.79
CA SER A 62 5.48 -8.93 -2.36
C SER A 62 5.30 -10.06 -1.34
N GLN A 63 4.75 -9.77 -0.17
CA GLN A 63 4.43 -10.74 0.85
C GLN A 63 3.25 -11.59 0.39
N HIS A 64 3.33 -12.90 0.69
CA HIS A 64 2.22 -13.84 0.54
C HIS A 64 1.72 -14.28 1.92
N ILE A 65 0.41 -14.13 2.13
CA ILE A 65 -0.29 -14.68 3.30
C ILE A 65 -1.30 -15.70 2.78
N LEU A 66 -1.00 -16.98 2.97
CA LEU A 66 -1.83 -18.06 2.45
C LEU A 66 -3.24 -18.02 3.09
N PRO A 67 -4.30 -17.78 2.31
CA PRO A 67 -5.67 -17.90 2.81
C PRO A 67 -5.94 -19.32 3.31
N LEU A 68 -6.89 -19.47 4.23
CA LEU A 68 -7.21 -20.78 4.82
C LEU A 68 -7.48 -21.87 3.77
N PRO A 69 -8.26 -21.63 2.69
CA PRO A 69 -8.44 -22.64 1.64
C PRO A 69 -7.13 -23.09 0.99
N VAL A 70 -6.18 -22.18 0.78
CA VAL A 70 -4.87 -22.48 0.19
C VAL A 70 -3.99 -23.25 1.17
N SER A 71 -3.92 -22.80 2.42
CA SER A 71 -3.17 -23.49 3.49
C SER A 71 -3.66 -24.93 3.74
N LEU A 72 -4.95 -25.20 3.50
CA LEU A 72 -5.55 -26.54 3.61
C LEU A 72 -5.43 -27.38 2.32
N GLY A 73 -4.77 -26.86 1.27
CA GLY A 73 -4.65 -27.54 -0.02
C GLY A 73 -5.97 -27.65 -0.81
N ARG A 74 -6.97 -26.84 -0.47
CA ARG A 74 -8.30 -26.83 -1.12
C ARG A 74 -8.43 -25.79 -2.24
N ALA A 75 -7.43 -24.92 -2.38
CA ALA A 75 -7.30 -23.92 -3.43
C ALA A 75 -5.82 -23.66 -3.71
N GLN A 76 -5.52 -23.03 -4.84
CA GLN A 76 -4.17 -22.55 -5.17
C GLN A 76 -4.07 -21.05 -4.91
N TYR A 77 -2.89 -20.60 -4.48
CA TYR A 77 -2.61 -19.17 -4.42
C TYR A 77 -2.53 -18.65 -5.87
N PRO A 78 -3.22 -17.55 -6.23
CA PRO A 78 -3.15 -17.02 -7.59
C PRO A 78 -1.72 -16.70 -8.00
N GLU A 79 -1.31 -17.17 -9.17
CA GLU A 79 -0.05 -16.82 -9.80
C GLU A 79 -0.22 -15.58 -10.68
N HIS A 80 0.88 -14.93 -11.06
CA HIS A 80 0.88 -13.79 -11.98
C HIS A 80 -0.04 -12.63 -11.55
N ILE A 81 -0.09 -12.34 -10.25
CA ILE A 81 -0.99 -11.32 -9.68
C ILE A 81 -0.70 -9.94 -10.28
N ALA A 82 0.58 -9.60 -10.45
CA ALA A 82 0.98 -8.29 -10.96
C ALA A 82 0.53 -8.09 -12.41
N GLU A 83 0.76 -9.10 -13.25
CA GLU A 83 0.34 -9.12 -14.64
C GLU A 83 -1.20 -9.07 -14.73
N THR A 84 -1.88 -9.83 -13.89
CA THR A 84 -3.35 -9.81 -13.79
C THR A 84 -3.87 -8.42 -13.41
N LEU A 85 -3.19 -7.73 -12.49
CA LEU A 85 -3.53 -6.37 -12.07
C LEU A 85 -3.32 -5.34 -13.20
N GLU A 86 -2.18 -5.42 -13.89
CA GLU A 86 -1.89 -4.58 -15.06
C GLU A 86 -2.98 -4.74 -16.12
N HIS A 87 -3.36 -5.98 -16.44
CA HIS A 87 -4.43 -6.28 -17.40
C HIS A 87 -5.81 -5.83 -16.92
N ALA A 88 -6.16 -6.08 -15.65
CA ALA A 88 -7.46 -5.70 -15.08
C ALA A 88 -7.71 -4.20 -15.15
N CYS A 89 -6.63 -3.40 -15.11
CA CYS A 89 -6.69 -1.94 -15.19
C CYS A 89 -6.53 -1.38 -16.61
N GLY A 90 -6.68 -2.24 -17.63
CA GLY A 90 -6.62 -1.85 -19.05
C GLY A 90 -5.21 -1.68 -19.60
N GLY A 91 -4.17 -2.18 -18.92
CA GLY A 91 -2.77 -2.10 -19.36
C GLY A 91 -2.13 -0.72 -19.23
N GLU A 92 -2.88 0.30 -18.83
CA GLU A 92 -2.40 1.68 -18.64
C GLU A 92 -1.89 1.92 -17.22
N SER A 93 -2.34 1.12 -16.25
CA SER A 93 -1.94 1.25 -14.85
C SER A 93 -0.59 0.62 -14.58
N ARG A 94 0.15 1.23 -13.65
CA ARG A 94 1.50 0.81 -13.27
C ARG A 94 1.44 -0.04 -12.00
N VAL A 95 2.09 -1.20 -12.02
CA VAL A 95 2.21 -2.05 -10.84
C VAL A 95 3.65 -2.04 -10.36
N ILE A 96 3.87 -1.54 -9.15
CA ILE A 96 5.18 -1.47 -8.51
C ILE A 96 5.18 -2.48 -7.38
N ARG A 97 6.07 -3.48 -7.48
CA ARG A 97 6.25 -4.50 -6.46
C ARG A 97 7.52 -4.23 -5.66
N MET A 98 7.45 -4.43 -4.36
CA MET A 98 8.61 -4.32 -3.48
C MET A 98 8.52 -5.30 -2.31
N ASP A 99 9.66 -5.72 -1.79
CA ASP A 99 9.71 -6.40 -0.49
C ASP A 99 9.76 -5.35 0.63
N ALA A 100 8.60 -4.78 0.97
CA ALA A 100 8.51 -3.73 1.97
C ALA A 100 8.91 -4.24 3.36
N ARG A 101 8.78 -5.57 3.61
CA ARG A 101 9.24 -6.20 4.85
C ARG A 101 10.76 -6.16 4.95
N ALA A 102 11.47 -6.54 3.89
CA ALA A 102 12.93 -6.50 3.87
C ALA A 102 13.45 -5.07 4.06
N LEU A 103 12.84 -4.09 3.39
CA LEU A 103 13.18 -2.67 3.56
C LEU A 103 12.91 -2.18 4.99
N ALA A 104 11.79 -2.59 5.60
CA ALA A 104 11.48 -2.23 6.99
C ALA A 104 12.46 -2.89 7.98
N LEU A 105 12.85 -4.15 7.74
CA LEU A 105 13.89 -4.82 8.53
C LEU A 105 15.24 -4.13 8.38
N GLN A 106 15.61 -3.71 7.16
CA GLN A 106 16.80 -2.90 6.91
C GLN A 106 16.74 -1.54 7.62
N ALA A 107 15.54 -0.94 7.72
CA ALA A 107 15.33 0.27 8.50
C ALA A 107 15.52 0.07 10.02
N GLY A 108 15.37 -1.18 10.50
CA GLY A 108 15.57 -1.57 11.89
C GLY A 108 14.29 -2.03 12.60
N SER A 109 13.14 -2.05 11.92
CA SER A 109 11.91 -2.57 12.51
C SER A 109 10.90 -3.02 11.45
N LEU A 110 10.44 -4.27 11.56
CA LEU A 110 9.31 -4.76 10.75
C LEU A 110 8.02 -3.94 10.97
N ARG A 111 7.90 -3.20 12.08
CA ARG A 111 6.74 -2.31 12.31
C ARG A 111 6.72 -1.09 11.37
N ALA A 112 7.82 -0.80 10.67
CA ALA A 112 7.94 0.35 9.78
C ALA A 112 7.50 0.06 8.33
N VAL A 113 6.93 -1.12 8.03
CA VAL A 113 6.45 -1.49 6.68
C VAL A 113 5.48 -0.44 6.12
N ASN A 114 4.58 0.10 6.95
CA ASN A 114 3.65 1.14 6.53
C ASN A 114 4.38 2.39 6.04
N VAL A 115 5.48 2.76 6.69
CA VAL A 115 6.25 3.95 6.32
C VAL A 115 7.09 3.70 5.06
N VAL A 116 7.56 2.47 4.83
CA VAL A 116 8.16 2.08 3.54
C VAL A 116 7.14 2.27 2.41
N MET A 117 5.94 1.71 2.55
CA MET A 117 4.90 1.80 1.51
C MET A 117 4.47 3.25 1.24
N ILE A 118 4.36 4.08 2.29
CA ILE A 118 4.11 5.52 2.17
C ILE A 118 5.26 6.22 1.44
N GLY A 119 6.52 5.90 1.75
CA GLY A 119 7.68 6.44 1.06
C GLY A 119 7.65 6.16 -0.44
N ALA A 120 7.34 4.92 -0.82
CA ALA A 120 7.22 4.53 -2.22
C ALA A 120 6.07 5.26 -2.94
N MET A 121 4.94 5.48 -2.27
CA MET A 121 3.86 6.32 -2.82
C MET A 121 4.29 7.78 -2.96
N ALA A 122 4.94 8.34 -1.93
CA ALA A 122 5.34 9.74 -1.89
C ALA A 122 6.25 10.14 -3.07
N ALA A 123 7.15 9.25 -3.48
CA ALA A 123 8.04 9.45 -4.64
C ALA A 123 7.30 9.60 -5.98
N LEU A 124 6.01 9.26 -6.02
CA LEU A 124 5.15 9.34 -7.20
C LEU A 124 4.13 10.48 -7.12
N THR A 125 4.18 11.28 -6.05
CA THR A 125 3.31 12.45 -5.85
C THR A 125 4.08 13.73 -6.13
N ASP A 126 3.35 14.83 -6.33
CA ASP A 126 3.94 16.17 -6.49
C ASP A 126 4.30 16.85 -5.16
N LEU A 127 4.09 16.17 -4.03
CA LEU A 127 4.42 16.69 -2.70
C LEU A 127 5.91 16.51 -2.40
N PRO A 128 6.61 17.56 -1.92
CA PRO A 128 8.02 17.43 -1.52
C PRO A 128 8.22 16.38 -0.43
N ALA A 129 9.33 15.64 -0.49
CA ALA A 129 9.70 14.63 0.50
C ALA A 129 9.71 15.18 1.93
N GLU A 130 10.10 16.44 2.09
CA GLU A 130 10.17 17.14 3.38
C GLU A 130 8.80 17.25 4.06
N VAL A 131 7.71 17.37 3.28
CA VAL A 131 6.34 17.42 3.83
C VAL A 131 6.00 16.09 4.51
N TRP A 132 6.39 14.98 3.89
CA TRP A 132 6.18 13.63 4.43
C TRP A 132 7.08 13.37 5.65
N GLU A 133 8.35 13.76 5.58
CA GLU A 133 9.27 13.62 6.72
C GLU A 133 8.80 14.43 7.94
N GLN A 134 8.30 15.66 7.74
CA GLN A 134 7.70 16.45 8.82
C GLN A 134 6.45 15.78 9.41
N ALA A 135 5.62 15.15 8.58
CA ALA A 135 4.45 14.42 9.07
C ALA A 135 4.85 13.22 9.95
N ILE A 136 5.95 12.53 9.62
CA ILE A 136 6.51 11.46 10.45
C ILE A 136 6.87 12.01 11.84
N ASP A 137 7.51 13.18 11.91
CA ASP A 137 7.90 13.80 13.18
C ASP A 137 6.70 14.24 14.03
N GLN A 138 5.64 14.72 13.39
CA GLN A 138 4.41 15.17 14.08
C GLN A 138 3.56 14.00 14.61
N VAL A 139 3.55 12.88 13.91
CA VAL A 139 2.67 11.73 14.24
C VAL A 139 3.37 10.72 15.14
N LEU A 140 4.68 10.52 14.98
CA LEU A 140 5.42 9.48 15.68
C LEU A 140 6.21 10.03 16.88
N PRO A 141 6.24 9.31 18.02
CA PRO A 141 7.12 9.64 19.13
C PRO A 141 8.59 9.70 18.70
N GLU A 142 9.36 10.62 19.28
CA GLU A 142 10.78 10.87 18.98
C GLU A 142 11.62 9.59 18.88
N ARG A 143 11.46 8.66 19.84
CA ARG A 143 12.17 7.37 19.88
C ARG A 143 11.95 6.48 18.64
N LEU A 144 10.91 6.71 17.86
CA LEU A 144 10.57 5.95 16.65
C LEU A 144 10.94 6.69 15.36
N GLN A 145 11.21 8.00 15.41
CA GLN A 145 11.40 8.83 14.22
C GLN A 145 12.59 8.34 13.39
N ALA A 146 13.75 8.06 13.98
CA ALA A 146 14.95 7.66 13.25
C ALA A 146 14.74 6.39 12.37
N VAL A 147 14.07 5.36 12.92
CA VAL A 147 13.73 4.14 12.19
C VAL A 147 12.74 4.44 11.06
N ASN A 148 11.74 5.28 11.30
CA ASN A 148 10.70 5.56 10.33
C ASN A 148 11.16 6.50 9.21
N HIS A 149 12.02 7.48 9.49
CA HIS A 149 12.72 8.27 8.46
C HIS A 149 13.56 7.38 7.55
N LYS A 150 14.31 6.43 8.13
CA LYS A 150 15.06 5.46 7.33
C LYS A 150 14.14 4.59 6.48
N ALA A 151 13.02 4.12 7.04
CA ALA A 151 12.02 3.33 6.31
C ALA A 151 11.39 4.13 5.16
N PHE A 152 11.03 5.39 5.41
CA PHE A 152 10.49 6.32 4.42
C PHE A 152 11.45 6.48 3.25
N ARG A 153 12.72 6.81 3.52
CA ARG A 153 13.73 7.00 2.47
C ARG A 153 14.02 5.73 1.67
N LEU A 154 14.02 4.56 2.32
CA LEU A 154 14.14 3.27 1.62
C LEU A 154 12.96 3.02 0.68
N GLY A 155 11.74 3.33 1.12
CA GLY A 155 10.55 3.29 0.27
C GLY A 155 10.60 4.31 -0.87
N TYR A 156 10.98 5.54 -0.58
CA TYR A 156 11.08 6.64 -1.54
C TYR A 156 12.10 6.36 -2.66
N GLY A 157 13.16 5.60 -2.36
CA GLY A 157 14.15 5.15 -3.32
C GLY A 157 13.72 3.95 -4.18
N VAL A 158 12.54 3.36 -3.95
CA VAL A 158 12.03 2.28 -4.80
C VAL A 158 11.76 2.84 -6.19
N PRO A 159 12.41 2.32 -7.25
CA PRO A 159 12.09 2.71 -8.61
C PRO A 159 10.64 2.35 -8.89
N GLY A 160 9.89 3.28 -9.44
CA GLY A 160 8.61 2.91 -10.02
C GLY A 160 8.79 2.35 -11.43
#